data_AF-A0A7J8G5T8-F1
#
_entry.id   AF-A0A7J8G5T8-F1
#
_cell.length_a   1.000
_cell.length_b   1.000
_cell.length_c   1.000
_cell.angle_alpha   90.00
_cell.angle_beta   90.00
_cell.angle_gamma   90.00
#
_symmetry.space_group_name_H-M   'P 1'
#
loop_
_entity.id
_entity.type
_entity.pdbx_description
1 polymer ?
#
loop_
_entity_poly.entity_id
_entity_poly.type
_entity_poly.pdbx_seq_one_letter_code
_entity_poly.pdbx_strand_id
1 'polypeptide(L)'
;MQACTLDFENEKLDRQNMQHQLHVILKELRKARNQITQLESLKQLRELAFPEPLVTFQGEAENKVKVASPKSPTAALNESLVECPKCNIQYPATEHRDLLVHVEYCSK
;
A
#
# COMPACT_ATOMS: atom_id res chain seq x y z
N MET A 1 -1.96 1.49 59.23
CA MET A 1 -1.65 2.67 58.40
C MET A 1 -0.45 2.44 57.48
N GLN A 2 0.57 1.68 57.90
CA GLN A 2 1.80 1.44 57.13
C GLN A 2 1.59 0.70 55.80
N ALA A 3 0.65 -0.25 55.74
CA ALA A 3 0.27 -0.96 54.50
C ALA A 3 -0.27 0.00 53.42
N CYS A 4 -1.18 0.92 53.80
CA CYS A 4 -1.73 1.91 52.87
C CYS A 4 -0.66 2.86 52.32
N THR A 5 0.38 3.18 53.11
CA THR A 5 1.51 4.00 52.64
C THR A 5 2.34 3.25 51.60
N LEU A 6 2.57 1.96 51.80
CA LEU A 6 3.29 1.12 50.84
C LEU A 6 2.50 0.99 49.53
N ASP A 7 1.19 0.73 49.63
CA ASP A 7 0.31 0.61 48.46
C ASP A 7 0.31 1.90 47.63
N PHE A 8 0.25 3.07 48.28
CA PHE A 8 0.32 4.35 47.59
C PHE A 8 1.64 4.60 46.87
N GLU A 9 2.78 4.31 47.50
CA GLU A 9 4.08 4.46 46.84
C GLU A 9 4.27 3.46 45.69
N ASN A 10 3.72 2.25 45.81
CA ASN A 10 3.72 1.27 44.72
C ASN A 10 2.88 1.77 43.52
N GLU A 11 1.65 2.23 43.76
CA GLU A 11 0.80 2.78 42.69
C GLU A 11 1.43 4.00 42.01
N LYS A 12 2.16 4.83 42.76
CA LYS A 12 2.90 5.97 42.23
C LYS A 12 4.04 5.53 41.32
N LEU A 13 4.79 4.49 41.71
CA LEU A 13 5.85 3.92 40.88
C LEU A 13 5.27 3.29 39.61
N ASP A 14 4.17 2.54 39.73
CA ASP A 14 3.48 1.93 38.60
C ASP A 14 2.98 3.00 37.62
N ARG A 15 2.41 4.08 38.12
CA ARG A 15 1.98 5.22 37.30
C ARG A 15 3.16 5.84 36.54
N GLN A 16 4.30 6.05 37.21
CA GLN A 16 5.50 6.60 36.58
C GLN A 16 6.04 5.65 35.50
N ASN A 17 6.06 4.35 35.77
CA ASN A 17 6.49 3.33 34.81
C ASN A 17 5.57 3.31 33.57
N MET A 18 4.25 3.35 33.78
CA MET A 18 3.28 3.40 32.68
C MET A 18 3.42 4.67 31.85
N GLN A 19 3.64 5.82 32.48
CA GLN A 19 3.92 7.07 31.77
C GLN A 19 5.20 6.98 30.93
N HIS A 20 6.25 6.38 31.47
CA HIS A 20 7.50 6.17 30.75
C HIS A 20 7.29 5.27 29.52
N GLN A 21 6.63 4.12 29.70
CA GLN A 21 6.32 3.20 28.60
C GLN A 21 5.48 3.88 27.51
N LEU A 22 4.45 4.63 27.89
CA LEU A 22 3.63 5.39 26.94
C LEU A 22 4.47 6.40 26.16
N HIS A 23 5.38 7.11 26.82
CA HIS A 23 6.27 8.05 26.15
C HIS A 23 7.17 7.36 25.12
N VAL A 24 7.73 6.19 25.46
CA VAL A 24 8.53 5.38 24.54
C VAL A 24 7.71 4.94 23.34
N ILE A 25 6.50 4.40 23.56
CA ILE A 25 5.61 3.98 22.47
C ILE A 25 5.29 5.17 21.55
N LEU A 26 4.93 6.33 22.09
CA LEU A 26 4.64 7.53 21.30
C LEU A 26 5.85 7.99 20.48
N LYS A 27 7.06 7.87 21.04
CA LYS A 27 8.31 8.19 20.33
C LYS A 27 8.55 7.24 19.16
N GLU A 28 8.37 5.94 19.36
CA GLU A 28 8.53 4.95 18.30
C GLU A 28 7.44 5.06 17.23
N LEU A 29 6.19 5.33 17.61
CA LEU A 29 5.11 5.62 16.66
C LEU A 29 5.42 6.83 15.79
N ARG A 30 5.98 7.91 16.38
CA ARG A 30 6.40 9.09 15.61
C ARG A 30 7.54 8.75 14.64
N LYS A 31 8.51 7.93 15.05
CA LYS A 31 9.58 7.47 14.15
C LYS A 31 9.05 6.63 13.00
N ALA A 32 8.17 5.67 13.28
CA ALA A 32 7.56 4.82 12.26
C ALA A 32 6.76 5.66 11.26
N ARG A 33 5.95 6.62 11.75
CA ARG A 33 5.24 7.57 10.90
C ARG A 33 6.19 8.36 10.01
N ASN A 34 7.29 8.88 10.56
CA ASN A 34 8.27 9.63 9.78
C ASN A 34 8.95 8.75 8.72
N GLN A 35 9.24 7.50 9.03
CA GLN A 35 9.78 6.54 8.06
C GLN A 35 8.79 6.26 6.93
N ILE A 36 7.51 6.06 7.25
CA ILE A 36 6.44 5.89 6.25
C ILE A 36 6.38 7.11 5.34
N THR A 37 6.31 8.32 5.90
CA THR A 37 6.25 9.55 5.11
C THR A 37 7.49 9.74 4.23
N GLN A 38 8.69 9.35 4.68
CA GLN A 38 9.90 9.37 3.85
C GLN A 38 9.83 8.35 2.70
N LEU A 39 9.30 7.15 2.96
CA LEU A 39 9.15 6.14 1.91
C LEU A 39 8.05 6.53 0.90
N GLU A 40 6.96 7.14 1.36
CA GLU A 40 5.89 7.67 0.52
C GLU A 40 6.40 8.79 -0.39
N SER A 41 7.22 9.72 0.13
CA SER A 41 7.79 10.78 -0.71
C SER A 41 8.77 10.22 -1.75
N LEU A 42 9.54 9.18 -1.42
CA LEU A 42 10.39 8.48 -2.38
C LEU A 42 9.57 7.72 -3.45
N LYS A 43 8.44 7.11 -3.07
CA LYS A 43 7.50 6.49 -4.02
C LYS A 43 6.91 7.53 -4.97
N GLN A 44 6.43 8.66 -4.44
CA GLN A 44 5.91 9.77 -5.25
C GLN A 44 6.98 10.31 -6.21
N LEU A 45 8.24 10.43 -5.77
CA LEU A 45 9.32 10.84 -6.66
C LEU A 45 9.55 9.81 -7.80
N ARG A 46 9.44 8.52 -7.50
CA ARG A 46 9.52 7.45 -8.51
C ARG A 46 8.35 7.48 -9.47
N GLU A 47 7.13 7.73 -8.99
CA GLU A 47 5.90 7.89 -9.78
C GLU A 47 5.90 9.18 -10.61
N LEU A 48 6.61 10.23 -10.19
CA LEU A 48 6.82 11.43 -11.00
C LEU A 48 7.97 11.26 -12.01
N ALA A 49 8.98 10.45 -11.69
CA ALA A 49 10.09 10.13 -12.57
C ALA A 49 9.73 9.06 -13.64
N PHE A 50 8.66 8.29 -13.39
CA PHE A 50 8.01 7.41 -14.36
C PHE A 50 6.52 7.74 -14.37
N PRO A 51 5.99 8.49 -15.36
CA PRO A 51 4.56 8.56 -15.57
C PRO A 51 4.11 7.18 -16.09
N GLU A 52 3.93 6.22 -15.19
CA GLU A 52 3.14 5.04 -15.49
C GLU A 52 1.68 5.50 -15.58
N PRO A 53 0.94 5.17 -16.64
CA PRO A 53 -0.43 5.63 -16.81
C PRO A 53 -1.25 5.22 -15.60
N LEU A 54 -1.85 6.18 -14.92
CA LEU A 54 -2.87 5.92 -13.91
C LEU A 54 -3.98 5.09 -14.54
N VAL A 55 -3.94 3.77 -14.36
CA VAL A 55 -5.15 2.96 -14.35
C VAL A 55 -5.76 3.23 -12.98
N THR A 56 -6.60 4.26 -12.94
CA THR A 56 -7.51 4.54 -11.84
C THR A 56 -8.32 3.29 -11.53
N PHE A 57 -7.95 2.54 -10.49
CA PHE A 57 -8.94 1.79 -9.70
C PHE A 57 -9.68 2.78 -8.80
N GLN A 58 -10.42 3.69 -9.44
CA GLN A 58 -11.46 4.49 -8.80
C GLN A 58 -12.78 3.86 -9.24
N GLY A 59 -13.31 3.01 -8.37
CA GLY A 59 -14.69 2.54 -8.47
C GLY A 59 -15.63 3.71 -8.17
N GLU A 60 -15.84 4.58 -9.16
CA GLU A 60 -16.90 5.57 -9.15
C GLU A 60 -17.95 5.18 -10.19
N ALA A 61 -18.94 4.43 -9.71
CA ALA A 61 -20.17 4.19 -10.43
C ALA A 61 -21.21 5.22 -10.00
N GLU A 62 -21.11 6.44 -10.51
CA GLU A 62 -22.30 7.28 -10.72
C GLU A 62 -22.29 7.82 -12.15
N ASN A 63 -22.86 6.99 -13.03
CA ASN A 63 -23.22 7.39 -14.38
C ASN A 63 -24.69 7.80 -14.40
N LYS A 64 -24.97 9.06 -14.72
CA LYS A 64 -26.18 9.36 -15.49
C LYS A 64 -25.93 10.43 -16.56
N VAL A 65 -25.61 9.91 -17.75
CA VAL A 65 -26.04 10.32 -19.11
C VAL A 65 -26.21 11.84 -19.36
N LYS A 66 -25.40 12.40 -20.27
CA LYS A 66 -25.81 12.78 -21.65
C LYS A 66 -24.73 13.55 -22.44
N VAL A 67 -24.43 13.00 -23.63
CA VAL A 67 -24.05 13.66 -24.91
C VAL A 67 -22.62 14.22 -25.06
N ALA A 68 -21.75 13.45 -25.75
CA ALA A 68 -21.04 13.82 -26.98
C ALA A 68 -20.24 12.59 -27.54
N SER A 69 -20.06 12.56 -28.86
CA SER A 69 -19.64 11.44 -29.75
C SER A 69 -18.11 11.30 -29.90
N PRO A 70 -17.55 10.36 -30.72
CA PRO A 70 -17.45 8.90 -30.54
C PRO A 70 -15.98 8.40 -30.63
N LYS A 71 -15.66 7.17 -30.18
CA LYS A 71 -14.76 6.21 -30.90
C LYS A 71 -14.61 4.84 -30.20
N SER A 72 -15.07 3.84 -30.93
CA SER A 72 -14.78 2.39 -30.91
C SER A 72 -15.09 1.56 -29.65
N PRO A 73 -15.99 0.55 -29.74
CA PRO A 73 -16.24 -0.45 -28.70
C PRO A 73 -15.19 -1.56 -28.64
N THR A 74 -14.11 -1.49 -29.42
CA THR A 74 -13.11 -2.55 -29.56
C THR A 74 -12.08 -2.58 -28.43
N ALA A 75 -11.85 -1.46 -27.74
CA ALA A 75 -10.86 -1.39 -26.66
C ALA A 75 -11.31 -2.09 -25.37
N ALA A 76 -12.61 -2.30 -25.18
CA ALA A 76 -13.18 -2.87 -23.96
C ALA A 76 -13.28 -4.41 -23.97
N LEU A 77 -12.89 -5.09 -25.05
CA LEU A 77 -13.13 -6.53 -25.23
C LEU A 77 -11.88 -7.39 -25.22
N ASN A 78 -10.68 -6.81 -25.02
CA ASN A 78 -9.43 -7.56 -25.02
C ASN A 78 -8.68 -7.50 -23.69
N GLU A 79 -9.40 -7.38 -22.58
CA GLU A 79 -8.86 -7.46 -21.20
C GLU A 79 -8.65 -8.91 -20.74
N SER A 80 -8.22 -9.80 -21.65
CA SER A 80 -7.85 -11.15 -21.26
C SER A 80 -6.44 -11.12 -20.66
N LEU A 81 -6.27 -11.69 -19.48
CA LEU A 81 -4.97 -11.87 -18.84
C LEU A 81 -4.50 -13.32 -19.01
N VAL A 82 -3.20 -13.50 -19.17
CA VAL A 82 -2.52 -14.79 -19.31
C VAL A 82 -1.39 -14.87 -18.29
N GLU A 83 -1.21 -16.04 -17.70
CA GLU A 83 -0.34 -16.21 -16.55
C GLU A 83 0.93 -16.98 -16.88
N CYS A 84 2.00 -16.68 -16.16
CA CYS A 84 3.17 -17.54 -16.16
C CYS A 84 2.85 -18.83 -15.40
N PRO A 85 2.96 -20.02 -16.00
CA PRO A 85 2.59 -21.28 -15.34
C PRO A 85 3.54 -21.68 -14.18
N LYS A 86 4.61 -20.92 -13.95
CA LYS A 86 5.60 -21.20 -12.92
C LYS A 86 5.40 -20.38 -11.64
N CYS A 87 5.06 -19.10 -11.76
CA CYS A 87 4.92 -18.18 -10.62
C CYS A 87 3.53 -17.53 -10.52
N ASN A 88 2.62 -17.83 -11.45
CA ASN A 88 1.24 -17.32 -11.53
C ASN A 88 1.12 -15.78 -11.59
N ILE A 89 2.18 -15.09 -12.00
CA ILE A 89 2.08 -13.67 -12.32
C ILE A 89 1.26 -13.50 -13.60
N GLN A 90 0.36 -12.52 -13.62
CA GLN A 90 -0.55 -12.28 -14.73
C GLN A 90 -0.01 -11.18 -15.64
N TYR A 91 -0.15 -11.38 -16.94
CA TYR A 91 0.20 -10.44 -17.99
C TYR A 91 -0.99 -10.20 -18.92
N PRO A 92 -1.15 -9.00 -19.48
CA PRO A 92 -2.13 -8.78 -20.54
C PRO A 92 -1.86 -9.68 -21.74
N ALA A 93 -2.90 -10.29 -22.31
CA ALA A 93 -2.78 -11.15 -23.50
C ALA A 93 -2.24 -10.39 -24.73
N THR A 94 -2.30 -9.06 -24.71
CA THR A 94 -1.70 -8.18 -25.71
C THR A 94 -0.19 -8.05 -25.58
N GLU A 95 0.40 -8.37 -24.43
CA GLU A 95 1.84 -8.23 -24.12
C GLU A 95 2.54 -9.59 -24.01
N HIS A 96 2.21 -10.49 -24.95
CA HIS A 96 2.73 -11.87 -24.97
C HIS A 96 4.26 -11.98 -25.03
N ARG A 97 4.95 -11.02 -25.67
CA ARG A 97 6.42 -11.02 -25.78
C ARG A 97 7.08 -10.88 -24.41
N ASP A 98 6.49 -10.11 -23.50
CA ASP A 98 7.06 -9.84 -22.18
C ASP A 98 6.82 -11.02 -21.23
N LEU A 99 5.66 -11.69 -21.34
CA LEU A 99 5.43 -12.98 -20.68
C LEU A 99 6.44 -14.05 -21.13
N LEU A 100 6.78 -14.13 -22.43
CA LEU A 100 7.77 -15.10 -22.92
C LEU A 100 9.16 -14.86 -22.34
N VAL A 101 9.62 -13.60 -22.33
CA VAL A 101 10.90 -13.23 -21.71
C VAL A 101 10.87 -13.53 -20.20
N HIS A 102 9.77 -13.21 -19.52
CA HIS A 102 9.60 -13.56 -18.10
C HIS A 102 9.73 -15.08 -17.88
N VAL A 103 9.09 -15.91 -18.71
CA VAL A 103 9.12 -17.39 -18.58
C VAL A 103 10.52 -17.97 -18.76
N GLU A 104 11.38 -17.33 -19.58
CA GLU A 104 12.78 -17.73 -19.78
C GLU A 104 13.61 -17.57 -18.49
N TYR A 105 13.46 -16.43 -17.80
CA TYR A 105 14.20 -16.14 -16.56
C TYR A 105 13.48 -16.59 -15.29
N CYS A 106 12.19 -16.90 -15.38
CA CYS A 106 11.39 -17.54 -14.33
C CYS A 106 11.84 -19.01 -14.20
N SER A 107 13.08 -19.18 -13.77
CA SER A 107 13.76 -20.46 -13.63
C SER A 107 14.60 -20.42 -12.36
N LYS A 108 13.92 -20.25 -11.23
CA LYS A 108 14.27 -20.80 -9.91
C LYS A 108 12.99 -21.09 -9.14
#